data_AF-A0A4Y7RBL9-F1
#
_entry.id   AF-A0A4Y7RBL9-F1
#
_cell.length_a   1.000
_cell.length_b   1.000
_cell.length_c   1.000
_cell.angle_alpha   90.00
_cell.angle_beta   90.00
_cell.angle_gamma   90.00
#
_symmetry.space_group_name_H-M   'P 1'
#
loop_
_entity.id
_entity.type
_entity.pdbx_description
1 polymer ?
#
loop_
_entity_poly.entity_id
_entity_poly.type
_entity_poly.pdbx_seq_one_letter_code
_entity_poly.pdbx_strand_id
1 'polypeptide(L)'
;MPFRGMIAKGINIIRLEMKNLKKFLLATIMTFILVLPAMAEESMSPNEQQEISMVSIRAYAESYGDVVYFEMTGGYIPQVFVFTDPPTGGKDYFDVYQFVDGSAKAYKNGVPFIMPAAAYIDTDDRMYIPESVAEEMR
;
A
#
# COMPACT_ATOMS: atom_id res chain seq x y z
N MET A 1 -40.92 17.60 -52.27
CA MET A 1 -40.13 18.07 -51.11
C MET A 1 -39.70 16.86 -50.26
N PRO A 2 -38.43 16.40 -50.31
CA PRO A 2 -37.98 15.13 -49.71
C PRO A 2 -37.22 15.26 -48.36
N PHE A 3 -37.35 16.37 -47.64
CA PHE A 3 -36.50 16.63 -46.46
C PHE A 3 -36.89 15.89 -45.17
N ARG A 4 -38.08 15.28 -45.10
CA ARG A 4 -38.53 14.56 -43.88
C ARG A 4 -37.96 13.14 -43.75
N GLY A 5 -37.57 12.49 -44.85
CA GLY A 5 -37.04 11.12 -44.83
C GLY A 5 -35.56 11.00 -44.43
N MET A 6 -34.75 12.04 -44.69
CA MET A 6 -33.31 12.02 -44.37
C MET A 6 -33.03 12.19 -42.88
N ILE A 7 -33.82 12.99 -42.16
CA ILE A 7 -33.63 13.25 -40.72
C ILE A 7 -33.94 11.98 -39.89
N ALA A 8 -34.97 11.23 -40.27
CA ALA A 8 -35.35 9.98 -39.59
C ALA A 8 -34.32 8.84 -39.78
N LYS A 9 -33.60 8.83 -40.92
CA LYS A 9 -32.49 7.89 -41.15
C LYS A 9 -31.27 8.26 -40.29
N GLY A 10 -30.90 9.54 -40.21
CA GLY A 10 -29.76 10.00 -39.41
C GLY A 10 -29.88 9.68 -37.92
N ILE A 11 -31.06 9.91 -37.33
CA ILE A 11 -31.31 9.62 -35.90
C ILE A 11 -31.24 8.12 -35.60
N ASN A 12 -31.74 7.27 -36.52
CA ASN A 12 -31.68 5.81 -36.34
C ASN A 12 -30.25 5.24 -36.46
N ILE A 13 -29.40 5.83 -37.31
CA ILE A 13 -27.99 5.42 -37.46
C ILE A 13 -27.22 5.75 -36.17
N ILE A 14 -27.37 6.97 -35.63
CA ILE A 14 -26.73 7.39 -34.36
C ILE A 14 -27.18 6.48 -33.20
N ARG A 15 -28.46 6.08 -33.17
CA ARG A 15 -29.00 5.19 -32.12
C ARG A 15 -28.52 3.74 -32.26
N LEU A 16 -28.19 3.29 -33.47
CA LEU A 16 -27.62 1.97 -33.72
C LEU A 16 -26.15 1.91 -33.29
N GLU A 17 -25.36 2.95 -33.59
CA GLU A 17 -23.95 3.02 -33.23
C GLU A 17 -23.74 3.05 -31.72
N MET A 18 -24.56 3.80 -30.96
CA MET A 18 -24.51 3.81 -29.50
C MET A 18 -24.85 2.45 -28.86
N LYS A 19 -25.74 1.66 -29.48
CA LYS A 19 -26.08 0.31 -28.97
C LYS A 19 -24.94 -0.68 -29.20
N ASN A 20 -24.25 -0.56 -30.33
CA ASN A 20 -23.10 -1.43 -30.64
C ASN A 20 -21.86 -1.03 -29.83
N LEU A 21 -21.66 0.27 -29.56
CA LEU A 21 -20.61 0.76 -28.68
C LEU A 21 -20.80 0.28 -27.24
N LYS A 22 -22.04 0.28 -26.73
CA LYS A 22 -22.36 -0.28 -25.39
C LYS A 22 -22.13 -1.80 -25.31
N LYS A 23 -22.49 -2.55 -26.37
CA LYS A 23 -22.23 -3.99 -26.44
C LYS A 23 -20.73 -4.31 -26.53
N PHE A 24 -19.98 -3.50 -27.26
CA PHE A 24 -18.52 -3.61 -27.36
C PHE A 24 -17.82 -3.29 -26.03
N LEU A 25 -18.25 -2.24 -25.33
CA LEU A 25 -17.73 -1.89 -24.01
C LEU A 25 -17.98 -3.00 -22.97
N LEU A 26 -19.18 -3.60 -22.99
CA LEU A 26 -19.55 -4.69 -22.07
C LEU A 26 -18.76 -5.98 -22.36
N ALA A 27 -18.51 -6.30 -23.63
CA ALA A 27 -17.70 -7.45 -24.01
C ALA A 27 -16.24 -7.29 -23.58
N THR A 28 -15.69 -6.06 -23.60
CA THR A 28 -14.29 -5.79 -23.22
C THR A 28 -14.06 -5.89 -21.71
N ILE A 29 -15.05 -5.55 -20.89
CA ILE A 29 -14.98 -5.70 -19.42
C ILE A 29 -15.06 -7.19 -19.03
N MET A 30 -15.89 -7.98 -19.72
CA MET A 30 -16.04 -9.41 -19.45
C MET A 30 -14.78 -10.22 -19.79
N THR A 31 -14.01 -9.85 -20.83
CA THR A 31 -12.73 -10.51 -21.13
C THR A 31 -11.61 -10.14 -20.16
N PHE A 32 -11.63 -8.94 -19.56
CA PHE A 32 -10.63 -8.56 -18.54
C PHE A 32 -10.81 -9.30 -17.20
N ILE A 33 -12.04 -9.68 -16.85
CA ILE A 33 -12.33 -10.46 -15.63
C ILE A 33 -11.90 -11.93 -15.80
N LEU A 34 -11.79 -12.43 -17.03
CA LEU A 34 -11.44 -13.83 -17.31
C LEU A 34 -9.94 -14.09 -17.56
N VAL A 35 -9.10 -13.07 -17.71
CA VAL A 35 -7.69 -13.23 -18.15
C VAL A 35 -6.66 -12.80 -17.08
N LEU A 36 -7.09 -12.39 -15.88
CA LEU A 36 -6.17 -12.01 -14.81
C LEU A 36 -6.67 -12.52 -13.45
N PRO A 37 -6.05 -13.53 -12.80
CA PRO A 37 -5.07 -14.50 -13.28
C PRO A 37 -5.38 -15.95 -12.86
N ALA A 38 -5.09 -16.89 -13.77
CA ALA A 38 -4.77 -18.29 -13.44
C ALA A 38 -3.38 -18.39 -12.78
N MET A 39 -3.23 -17.71 -11.65
CA MET A 39 -2.11 -17.82 -10.71
C MET A 39 -2.73 -18.14 -9.35
N ALA A 40 -3.47 -19.25 -9.29
CA ALA A 40 -3.97 -19.83 -8.06
C ALA A 40 -3.33 -21.22 -7.89
N GLU A 41 -2.02 -21.28 -8.02
CA GLU A 41 -1.22 -22.41 -7.54
C GLU A 41 0.01 -21.85 -6.84
N GLU A 42 -0.11 -21.68 -5.53
CA GLU A 42 0.89 -22.22 -4.62
C GLU A 42 0.15 -22.77 -3.40
N SER A 43 0.18 -24.09 -3.32
CA SER A 43 -0.23 -24.90 -2.19
C SER A 43 0.45 -24.41 -0.91
N MET A 44 -0.27 -23.66 -0.07
CA MET A 44 0.15 -23.48 1.32
C MET A 44 -0.32 -24.69 2.13
N SER A 45 0.67 -25.51 2.52
CA SER A 45 0.55 -26.48 3.61
C SER A 45 -0.04 -25.79 4.85
N PRO A 46 -0.97 -26.40 5.59
CA PRO A 46 -1.52 -25.85 6.84
C PRO A 46 -0.52 -25.98 8.01
N ASN A 47 0.78 -25.84 7.75
CA ASN A 47 1.80 -25.87 8.79
C ASN A 47 2.10 -24.44 9.21
N GLU A 48 1.58 -24.08 10.39
CA GLU A 48 1.98 -22.93 11.20
C GLU A 48 1.91 -21.59 10.46
N GLN A 49 0.71 -20.99 10.44
CA GLN A 49 0.61 -19.53 10.42
C GLN A 49 1.38 -19.03 11.65
N GLN A 50 2.67 -18.74 11.49
CA GLN A 50 3.44 -18.01 12.48
C GLN A 50 2.72 -16.68 12.66
N GLU A 51 2.05 -16.54 13.80
CA GLU A 51 1.42 -15.30 14.22
C GLU A 51 2.51 -14.23 14.23
N ILE A 52 2.38 -13.25 13.34
CA ILE A 52 3.35 -12.15 13.26
C ILE A 52 3.12 -11.28 14.49
N SER A 53 4.05 -11.36 15.44
CA SER A 53 4.05 -10.50 16.63
C SER A 53 4.27 -9.04 16.22
N MET A 54 3.42 -8.15 16.72
CA MET A 54 3.46 -6.71 16.42
C MET A 54 3.82 -5.94 17.69
N VAL A 55 4.76 -5.00 17.60
CA VAL A 55 5.25 -4.20 18.73
C VAL A 55 5.09 -2.72 18.47
N SER A 56 4.81 -1.96 19.53
CA SER A 56 4.77 -0.50 19.46
C SER A 56 6.17 0.04 19.22
N ILE A 57 6.37 0.71 18.09
CA ILE A 57 7.69 1.19 17.68
C ILE A 57 8.28 2.20 18.67
N ARG A 58 7.43 3.05 19.26
CA ARG A 58 7.86 4.04 20.25
C ARG A 58 8.35 3.36 21.52
N ALA A 59 7.55 2.45 22.08
CA ALA A 59 7.92 1.75 23.32
C ALA A 59 9.20 0.93 23.13
N TYR A 60 9.35 0.30 21.96
CA TYR A 60 10.56 -0.44 21.62
C TYR A 60 11.77 0.48 21.52
N ALA A 61 11.72 1.51 20.67
CA ALA A 61 12.82 2.46 20.45
C ALA A 61 13.28 3.17 21.74
N GLU A 62 12.33 3.65 22.56
CA GLU A 62 12.64 4.33 23.82
C GLU A 62 13.38 3.41 24.81
N SER A 63 13.12 2.10 24.79
CA SER A 63 13.79 1.13 25.67
C SER A 63 15.29 0.98 25.40
N TYR A 64 15.75 1.41 24.23
CA TYR A 64 17.16 1.40 23.82
C TYR A 64 17.76 2.81 23.71
N GLY A 65 17.00 3.85 24.06
CA GLY A 65 17.44 5.23 23.98
C GLY A 65 17.43 5.82 22.58
N ASP A 66 16.76 5.19 21.62
CA ASP A 66 16.61 5.73 20.26
C ASP A 66 15.66 6.92 20.22
N VAL A 67 15.77 7.74 19.17
CA VAL A 67 14.90 8.91 18.97
C VAL A 67 13.81 8.59 17.97
N VAL A 68 12.56 8.86 18.33
CA VAL A 68 11.40 8.63 17.46
C VAL A 68 10.77 9.96 17.06
N TYR A 69 10.60 10.17 15.75
CA TYR A 69 9.94 11.35 15.19
C TYR A 69 8.71 10.93 14.39
N PHE A 70 7.61 11.68 14.56
CA PHE A 70 6.36 11.46 13.85
C PHE A 70 6.12 12.59 12.85
N GLU A 71 5.73 12.24 11.63
CA GLU A 71 5.42 13.19 10.57
C GLU A 71 4.12 12.82 9.85
N MET A 72 3.43 13.84 9.33
CA MET A 72 2.27 13.69 8.45
C MET A 72 2.64 14.10 7.02
N THR A 73 2.89 13.13 6.14
CA THR A 73 3.18 13.42 4.73
C THR A 73 1.90 13.79 4.00
N GLY A 74 1.93 14.91 3.27
CA GLY A 74 0.80 15.39 2.48
C GLY A 74 -0.45 15.72 3.31
N GLY A 75 -0.34 15.81 4.64
CA GLY A 75 -1.43 16.09 5.57
C GLY A 75 -2.27 14.87 5.99
N TYR A 76 -2.02 13.67 5.44
CA TYR A 76 -2.93 12.52 5.65
C TYR A 76 -2.26 11.17 5.83
N ILE A 77 -0.96 11.05 5.55
CA ILE A 77 -0.26 9.76 5.66
C ILE A 77 0.70 9.84 6.85
N PRO A 78 0.35 9.22 7.98
CA PRO A 78 1.25 9.12 9.12
C PRO A 78 2.50 8.34 8.76
N GLN A 79 3.65 8.86 9.18
CA GLN A 79 4.93 8.17 9.09
C GLN A 79 5.75 8.39 10.36
N VAL A 80 6.55 7.38 10.70
CA VAL A 80 7.44 7.40 11.87
C VAL A 80 8.87 7.21 11.41
N PHE A 81 9.75 8.05 11.91
CA PHE A 81 11.19 7.91 11.78
C PHE A 81 11.79 7.45 13.09
N VAL A 82 12.68 6.47 13.03
CA VAL A 82 13.47 6.04 14.18
C VAL A 82 14.94 6.23 13.87
N PHE A 83 15.60 7.00 14.72
CA PHE A 83 17.02 7.28 14.64
C PHE A 83 17.72 6.42 15.69
N THR A 84 18.41 5.38 15.23
CA THR A 84 19.13 4.46 16.12
C THR A 84 20.54 4.97 16.39
N ASP A 85 21.10 4.51 17.52
CA ASP A 85 22.44 4.87 17.97
C ASP A 85 22.68 6.40 17.98
N PRO A 86 21.87 7.16 18.75
CA PRO A 86 22.03 8.60 18.83
C PRO A 86 23.47 8.95 19.28
N PRO A 87 24.09 9.93 18.63
CA PRO A 87 25.50 10.22 18.85
C PRO A 87 25.75 10.75 20.26
N THR A 88 26.43 9.95 21.08
CA THR A 88 27.10 10.46 22.27
C THR A 88 28.38 11.17 21.82
N GLY A 89 28.31 12.49 21.61
CA GLY A 89 29.48 13.34 21.39
C GLY A 89 29.83 13.67 19.93
N GLY A 90 28.84 13.93 19.07
CA GLY A 90 29.07 14.60 17.77
C GLY A 90 29.36 13.67 16.58
N LYS A 91 28.86 12.44 16.59
CA LYS A 91 28.76 11.59 15.38
C LYS A 91 27.41 11.79 14.69
N ASP A 92 27.25 11.29 13.47
CA ASP A 92 25.94 11.21 12.81
C ASP A 92 25.15 10.00 13.35
N TYR A 93 23.82 10.03 13.25
CA TYR A 93 22.97 8.86 13.50
C TYR A 93 23.39 7.70 12.59
N PHE A 94 23.47 6.48 13.14
CA PHE A 94 24.01 5.34 12.40
C PHE A 94 23.00 4.83 11.36
N ASP A 95 21.74 4.66 11.78
CA ASP A 95 20.65 4.29 10.88
C ASP A 95 19.38 5.13 11.16
N VAL A 96 18.69 5.50 10.07
CA VAL A 96 17.38 6.13 10.10
C VAL A 96 16.39 5.19 9.43
N TYR A 97 15.42 4.71 10.21
CA TYR A 97 14.33 3.90 9.71
C TYR A 97 13.10 4.78 9.47
N GLN A 98 12.36 4.52 8.39
CA GLN A 98 11.10 5.19 8.07
C GLN A 98 10.00 4.14 7.86
N PHE A 99 8.91 4.31 8.60
CA PHE A 99 7.72 3.47 8.55
C PHE A 99 6.51 4.31 8.15
N VAL A 100 5.65 3.75 7.30
CA VAL A 100 4.48 4.45 6.76
C VAL A 100 3.24 3.64 7.12
N ASP A 101 2.23 4.32 7.67
CA ASP A 101 0.97 3.67 8.06
C ASP A 101 0.30 2.97 6.86
N GLY A 102 -0.16 1.74 7.08
CA GLY A 102 -0.77 0.88 6.07
C GLY A 102 0.22 0.26 5.05
N SER A 103 1.53 0.46 5.20
CA SER A 103 2.53 -0.02 4.26
C SER A 103 3.37 -1.17 4.82
N ALA A 104 3.54 -2.24 4.04
CA ALA A 104 4.57 -3.27 4.27
C ALA A 104 5.94 -2.87 3.71
N LYS A 105 6.04 -1.74 3.00
CA LYS A 105 7.32 -1.17 2.56
C LYS A 105 7.79 -0.13 3.58
N ALA A 106 9.01 -0.32 4.08
CA ALA A 106 9.72 0.59 4.96
C ALA A 106 11.07 0.97 4.35
N TYR A 107 11.80 1.90 4.98
CA TYR A 107 13.08 2.37 4.46
C TYR A 107 14.13 2.40 5.57
N LYS A 108 15.37 2.01 5.24
CA LYS A 108 16.56 2.16 6.08
C LYS A 108 17.55 3.04 5.34
N ASN A 109 17.87 4.22 5.89
CA ASN A 109 18.71 5.23 5.23
C ASN A 109 18.26 5.57 3.80
N GLY A 110 16.94 5.60 3.58
CA GLY A 110 16.32 5.82 2.27
C GLY A 110 16.30 4.60 1.33
N VAL A 111 16.90 3.47 1.72
CA VAL A 111 16.85 2.22 0.94
C VAL A 111 15.58 1.44 1.32
N PRO A 112 14.69 1.11 0.37
CA PRO A 112 13.45 0.40 0.67
C PRO A 112 13.69 -1.08 1.03
N PHE A 113 12.92 -1.60 1.97
CA PHE A 113 12.83 -3.03 2.28
C PHE A 113 11.37 -3.44 2.53
N ILE A 114 11.10 -4.75 2.48
CA ILE A 114 9.75 -5.32 2.67
C ILE A 114 9.67 -5.97 4.05
N MET A 115 8.67 -5.57 4.82
CA MET A 115 8.34 -6.13 6.13
C MET A 115 7.39 -7.34 5.98
N PRO A 116 7.38 -8.27 6.95
CA PRO A 116 6.49 -9.43 6.93
C PRO A 116 5.01 -9.06 7.13
N ALA A 117 4.71 -7.91 7.73
CA ALA A 117 3.38 -7.33 7.79
C ALA A 117 3.44 -5.80 7.64
N ALA A 118 2.30 -5.19 7.30
CA ALA A 118 2.19 -3.74 7.19
C ALA A 118 2.32 -3.07 8.57
N ALA A 119 2.99 -1.92 8.60
CA ALA A 119 2.90 -1.04 9.75
C ALA A 119 1.47 -0.48 9.85
N TYR A 120 0.98 -0.29 11.07
CA TYR A 120 -0.34 0.31 11.28
C TYR A 120 -0.34 1.21 12.52
N ILE A 121 -1.21 2.22 12.52
CA ILE A 121 -1.54 2.97 13.73
C ILE A 121 -2.83 2.41 14.35
N ASP A 122 -2.76 2.04 15.63
CA ASP A 122 -3.94 1.58 16.39
C ASP A 122 -4.71 2.76 17.01
N THR A 123 -5.82 2.46 17.66
CA THR A 123 -6.69 3.35 18.41
C THR A 123 -6.02 4.10 19.56
N ASP A 124 -4.81 3.71 19.97
CA ASP A 124 -4.00 4.39 20.97
C ASP A 124 -3.01 5.42 20.37
N ASP A 125 -3.18 5.74 19.07
CA ASP A 125 -2.35 6.66 18.28
C ASP A 125 -0.86 6.25 18.21
N ARG A 126 -0.56 4.96 18.42
CA ARG A 126 0.81 4.42 18.31
C ARG A 126 0.95 3.60 17.04
N MET A 127 2.14 3.72 16.44
CA MET A 127 2.52 2.88 15.31
C MET A 127 3.06 1.53 15.81
N TYR A 128 2.56 0.47 15.17
CA TYR A 128 2.96 -0.91 15.38
C TYR A 128 3.65 -1.45 14.14
N ILE A 129 4.74 -2.18 14.36
CA ILE A 129 5.53 -2.86 13.31
C ILE A 129 5.78 -4.31 13.71
N PRO A 130 6.16 -5.19 12.77
CA PRO A 130 6.55 -6.56 13.11
C PRO A 130 7.75 -6.57 14.07
N GLU A 131 7.69 -7.43 15.09
CA GLU A 131 8.76 -7.57 16.10
C GLU A 131 10.11 -7.92 15.47
N SER A 132 10.12 -8.79 14.46
CA SER A 132 11.35 -9.16 13.74
C SER A 132 12.01 -7.96 13.06
N VAL A 133 11.23 -6.98 12.60
CA VAL A 133 11.78 -5.74 12.02
C VAL A 133 12.33 -4.83 13.12
N ALA A 134 11.68 -4.78 14.28
CA ALA A 134 12.18 -4.05 15.43
C ALA A 134 13.53 -4.63 15.93
N GLU A 135 13.66 -5.96 15.93
CA GLU A 135 14.90 -6.66 16.26
C GLU A 135 16.04 -6.37 15.27
N GLU A 136 15.74 -6.26 13.96
CA GLU A 136 16.70 -5.89 12.91
C GLU A 136 17.23 -4.45 13.04
N MET A 137 16.57 -3.60 13.83
CA MET A 137 17.04 -2.24 14.12
C MET A 137 18.21 -2.21 15.11
N ARG A 138 18.72 -3.38 15.51
CA ARG A 138 19.88 -3.60 16.39
C ARG A 138 21.07 -4.20 15.63
#